data_AF-A0AAV5I9F8-F1
#
_entry.id   AF-A0AAV5I9F8-F1
#
_cell.length_a   1.000
_cell.length_b   1.000
_cell.length_c   1.000
_cell.angle_alpha   90.00
_cell.angle_beta   90.00
_cell.angle_gamma   90.00
#
_symmetry.space_group_name_H-M   'P 1'
#
loop_
_entity.id
_entity.type
_entity.pdbx_description
1 polymer ?
#
loop_
_entity_poly.entity_id
_entity_poly.type
_entity_poly.pdbx_seq_one_letter_code
_entity_poly.pdbx_strand_id
1 'polypeptide(L)'
;MTKPFLFAPFSFLAISFFLLLNPTAALPGHDSTAGSMVKKSQRTILVETQYGQVSEVNISTGENGPYHLEFITLDPNSLFLPVLLHADMVFYVHTGSGTLSWADDDETKTVNLRRGDIYRLQPGSVFYVQSNVDPEMEKLRIHAFFSNADDASFEASIGAYSSLVDLVFGFHTKTLQSAFKVPEEVIEAMRNTTRPPVIVHVASKKRMTFRELEARFLKTILGGNRGDFFDFDNKKKKKKTKVYNIFEAGPDFKNCYGWSATVDSQDLRFLKGSNVGVFMVNLTKGSMMGPHWNPSATEIAVVLQGEGMVRMVCSSRGKQSKCKNMSFRVKEGDVFAVSRFHPMAQMSFNNDSLIFMGFSTTTKKNYPQFIAGKRSVLQVMDKRILALCFNVTNTTLDQIVSQQQDSLILDCTSCAEEEASIMEEEIRREEKKEEEKARREEEERQQREKEQEQKQEEEEARKREKEEEEARKREEEEARKREEEEEEEARRQEEERRQREKEQEQKREEEESRKREEEEEAKKREEEEQEEARQREEEEEARRQQERKREEEEREKKIGEEEGKQWEEEEASQRAEKRRREEAKAWEQEEVRKQEKERKTMGREEEEKEEWGEPETTLKRGAFWI
;
A
#
# COMPACT_ATOMS: atom_id res chain seq x y z
N MET A 1 -2.44 -50.76 -39.50
CA MET A 1 -2.72 -51.60 -38.31
C MET A 1 -1.38 -51.74 -37.62
N THR A 2 -1.10 -51.28 -36.40
CA THR A 2 -1.90 -51.11 -35.18
C THR A 2 -1.10 -50.24 -34.22
N LYS A 3 -1.80 -49.63 -33.27
CA LYS A 3 -1.40 -48.54 -32.38
C LYS A 3 -0.16 -48.80 -31.50
N PRO A 4 0.55 -47.73 -31.11
CA PRO A 4 1.41 -47.64 -29.93
C PRO A 4 0.58 -47.28 -28.66
N PHE A 5 1.27 -47.03 -27.54
CA PHE A 5 0.86 -46.41 -26.26
C PHE A 5 0.92 -47.33 -25.04
N LEU A 6 1.84 -46.98 -24.13
CA LEU A 6 1.56 -46.76 -22.71
C LEU A 6 2.66 -45.87 -22.13
N PHE A 7 2.38 -44.56 -22.11
CA PHE A 7 3.04 -43.57 -21.26
C PHE A 7 2.25 -43.51 -19.94
N ALA A 8 2.94 -43.54 -18.81
CA ALA A 8 2.37 -43.21 -17.50
C ALA A 8 2.68 -41.73 -17.18
N PRO A 9 1.68 -40.89 -16.84
CA PRO A 9 1.94 -39.55 -16.31
C PRO A 9 1.93 -39.57 -14.78
N PHE A 10 2.95 -38.94 -14.18
CA PHE A 10 2.94 -38.55 -12.78
C PHE A 10 1.92 -37.43 -12.55
N SER A 11 1.26 -37.53 -11.40
CA SER A 11 0.06 -36.81 -11.00
C SER A 11 0.26 -35.30 -10.85
N PHE A 12 -0.70 -34.55 -11.38
CA PHE A 12 -0.91 -33.12 -11.21
C PHE A 12 -1.37 -32.80 -9.77
N LEU A 13 -0.64 -31.92 -9.08
CA LEU A 13 -1.16 -31.09 -7.99
C LEU A 13 -0.24 -29.87 -7.82
N ALA A 14 -0.25 -28.99 -8.83
CA ALA A 14 0.22 -27.63 -8.71
C ALA A 14 -1.00 -26.71 -8.78
N ILE A 15 -1.29 -26.11 -7.63
CA ILE A 15 -2.39 -25.20 -7.37
C ILE A 15 -2.28 -23.99 -8.30
N SER A 16 -3.27 -23.85 -9.17
CA SER A 16 -3.49 -22.64 -9.95
C SER A 16 -3.93 -21.52 -9.01
N PHE A 17 -3.03 -20.60 -8.68
CA PHE A 17 -3.34 -19.32 -8.04
C PHE A 17 -3.22 -18.22 -9.09
N PHE A 18 -4.11 -18.27 -10.09
CA PHE A 18 -4.39 -17.11 -10.94
C PHE A 18 -5.20 -16.12 -10.11
N LEU A 19 -4.51 -15.14 -9.52
CA LEU A 19 -5.10 -13.90 -9.04
C LEU A 19 -5.65 -13.14 -10.26
N LEU A 20 -6.89 -13.46 -10.63
CA LEU A 20 -7.77 -12.52 -11.31
C LEU A 20 -8.13 -11.43 -10.31
N LEU A 21 -7.26 -10.41 -10.23
CA LEU A 21 -7.63 -9.08 -9.76
C LEU A 21 -8.71 -8.54 -10.70
N ASN A 22 -9.97 -8.83 -10.41
CA ASN A 22 -11.07 -8.02 -10.91
C ASN A 22 -11.05 -6.68 -10.16
N PRO A 23 -10.83 -5.54 -10.83
CA PRO A 23 -11.07 -4.25 -10.24
C PRO A 23 -12.58 -4.01 -10.34
N THR A 24 -13.38 -4.52 -9.41
CA THR A 24 -14.71 -3.93 -9.21
C THR A 24 -14.50 -2.59 -8.54
N ALA A 25 -14.39 -1.58 -9.40
CA ALA A 25 -14.60 -0.16 -9.19
C ALA A 25 -14.98 0.21 -7.76
N ALA A 26 -13.98 0.53 -6.95
CA ALA A 26 -14.16 1.49 -5.88
C ALA A 26 -14.47 2.82 -6.56
N LEU A 27 -15.74 3.24 -6.52
CA LEU A 27 -16.15 4.56 -6.97
C LEU A 27 -15.35 5.62 -6.19
N PRO A 28 -14.80 6.63 -6.87
CA PRO A 28 -14.13 7.73 -6.19
C PRO A 28 -15.14 8.63 -5.48
N GLY A 29 -14.83 8.99 -4.24
CA GLY A 29 -15.18 10.26 -3.60
C GLY A 29 -16.65 10.72 -3.54
N HIS A 30 -17.28 10.55 -2.37
CA HIS A 30 -18.06 11.63 -1.73
C HIS A 30 -18.31 11.30 -0.25
N ASP A 31 -17.25 11.24 0.55
CA ASP A 31 -17.34 11.05 2.00
C ASP A 31 -17.41 12.41 2.71
N SER A 32 -18.63 12.89 2.95
CA SER A 32 -19.02 13.77 4.07
C SER A 32 -20.51 14.11 4.09
N THR A 33 -21.25 13.93 2.98
CA THR A 33 -22.72 14.10 2.95
C THR A 33 -23.49 12.77 2.94
N ALA A 34 -22.86 11.67 2.50
CA ALA A 34 -23.51 10.38 2.26
C ALA A 34 -24.10 9.68 3.50
N GLY A 35 -23.70 10.09 4.72
CA GLY A 35 -24.26 9.53 5.96
C GLY A 35 -25.51 10.26 6.48
N SER A 36 -25.52 11.59 6.41
CA SER A 36 -26.53 12.41 7.10
C SER A 36 -27.78 12.73 6.28
N MET A 37 -27.81 12.37 4.99
CA MET A 37 -29.00 12.51 4.15
C MET A 37 -29.07 11.44 3.06
N VAL A 38 -30.28 10.93 2.81
CA VAL A 38 -30.61 9.98 1.75
C VAL A 38 -31.75 10.56 0.91
N LYS A 39 -31.54 10.68 -0.41
CA LYS A 39 -32.55 11.18 -1.33
C LYS A 39 -33.65 10.16 -1.55
N LYS A 40 -34.88 10.60 -1.85
CA LYS A 40 -36.01 9.72 -2.20
C LYS A 40 -35.67 8.70 -3.31
N SER A 41 -34.88 9.12 -4.30
CA SER A 41 -34.47 8.27 -5.43
C SER A 41 -33.38 7.24 -5.07
N GLN A 42 -32.76 7.36 -3.91
CA GLN A 42 -31.71 6.46 -3.42
C GLN A 42 -32.26 5.39 -2.46
N ARG A 43 -33.57 5.38 -2.21
CA ARG A 43 -34.22 4.38 -1.36
C ARG A 43 -34.16 3.01 -2.03
N THR A 44 -33.83 1.97 -1.27
CA THR A 44 -33.84 0.60 -1.77
C THR A 44 -35.28 0.09 -1.79
N ILE A 45 -35.70 -0.52 -2.89
CA ILE A 45 -37.04 -1.11 -3.00
C ILE A 45 -36.98 -2.54 -2.46
N LEU A 46 -37.70 -2.81 -1.37
CA LEU A 46 -37.79 -4.16 -0.78
C LEU A 46 -38.88 -4.98 -1.46
N VAL A 47 -40.01 -4.34 -1.75
CA VAL A 47 -41.19 -4.96 -2.34
C VAL A 47 -41.78 -3.99 -3.34
N GLU A 48 -42.06 -4.46 -4.55
CA GLU A 48 -42.82 -3.70 -5.53
C GLU A 48 -43.87 -4.60 -6.17
N THR A 49 -45.10 -4.12 -6.17
CA THR A 49 -46.26 -4.81 -6.73
C THR A 49 -47.13 -3.82 -7.49
N GLN A 50 -48.04 -4.31 -8.31
CA GLN A 50 -49.05 -3.48 -8.97
C GLN A 50 -50.04 -2.78 -8.02
N TYR A 51 -49.97 -3.04 -6.71
CA TYR A 51 -50.91 -2.54 -5.69
C TYR A 51 -50.23 -1.75 -4.57
N GLY A 52 -48.92 -1.54 -4.67
CA GLY A 52 -48.15 -0.90 -3.61
C GLY A 52 -46.68 -1.28 -3.62
N GLN A 53 -45.93 -0.61 -2.76
CA GLN A 53 -44.47 -0.72 -2.66
C GLN A 53 -44.03 -0.56 -1.20
N VAL A 54 -42.96 -1.26 -0.83
CA VAL A 54 -42.16 -1.00 0.37
C VAL A 54 -40.76 -0.61 -0.06
N SER A 55 -40.27 0.51 0.45
CA SER A 55 -38.88 0.94 0.26
C SER A 55 -38.21 1.22 1.61
N GLU A 56 -36.91 1.02 1.70
CA GLU A 56 -36.12 1.22 2.91
C GLU A 56 -35.09 2.34 2.79
N VAL A 57 -34.69 2.88 3.94
CA VAL A 57 -33.56 3.78 4.12
C VAL A 57 -32.76 3.32 5.34
N ASN A 58 -31.46 3.17 5.15
CA ASN A 58 -30.48 3.00 6.22
C ASN A 58 -29.64 4.29 6.28
N ILE A 59 -29.80 5.08 7.34
CA ILE A 59 -29.13 6.37 7.51
C ILE A 59 -28.22 6.37 8.74
N SER A 60 -27.00 6.89 8.66
CA SER A 60 -26.05 6.88 9.78
C SER A 60 -25.39 8.24 9.95
N THR A 61 -25.34 8.72 11.19
CA THR A 61 -24.62 9.94 11.54
C THR A 61 -23.13 9.70 11.86
N GLY A 62 -22.62 8.48 11.64
CA GLY A 62 -21.23 8.10 11.87
C GLY A 62 -20.85 7.79 13.33
N GLU A 63 -21.72 8.06 14.29
CA GLU A 63 -21.50 7.79 15.73
C GLU A 63 -22.13 6.45 16.18
N ASN A 64 -23.29 6.10 15.62
CA ASN A 64 -24.06 4.90 15.93
C ASN A 64 -24.25 4.03 14.67
N GLY A 65 -24.71 2.79 14.88
CA GLY A 65 -25.20 1.94 13.79
C GLY A 65 -26.28 2.64 12.96
N PRO A 66 -26.53 2.20 11.71
CA PRO A 66 -27.51 2.82 10.85
C PRO A 66 -28.92 2.75 11.47
N TYR A 67 -29.66 3.84 11.34
CA TYR A 67 -31.08 3.90 11.66
C TYR A 67 -31.86 3.39 10.46
N HIS A 68 -32.78 2.47 10.71
CA HIS A 68 -33.56 1.79 9.69
C HIS A 68 -34.99 2.35 9.61
N LEU A 69 -35.38 2.77 8.42
CA LEU A 69 -36.72 3.27 8.11
C LEU A 69 -37.30 2.50 6.93
N GLU A 70 -38.59 2.17 7.01
CA GLU A 70 -39.35 1.69 5.85
C GLU A 70 -40.51 2.62 5.51
N PHE A 71 -40.82 2.69 4.22
CA PHE A 71 -41.90 3.46 3.64
C PHE A 71 -42.86 2.51 2.96
N ILE A 72 -44.00 2.26 3.59
CA ILE A 72 -45.05 1.36 3.10
C ILE A 72 -46.07 2.22 2.36
N THR A 73 -46.26 1.96 1.07
CA THR A 73 -47.26 2.62 0.22
C THR A 73 -48.24 1.58 -0.31
N LEU A 74 -49.51 1.75 0.01
CA LEU A 74 -50.59 0.85 -0.37
C LEU A 74 -51.61 1.60 -1.23
N ASP A 75 -51.92 1.05 -2.42
CA ASP A 75 -52.98 1.60 -3.27
C ASP A 75 -54.35 1.41 -2.59
N PRO A 76 -55.37 2.22 -2.94
CA PRO A 76 -56.73 2.02 -2.42
C PRO A 76 -57.20 0.58 -2.60
N ASN A 77 -57.86 0.02 -1.59
CA ASN A 77 -58.36 -1.36 -1.59
C ASN A 77 -57.30 -2.46 -1.74
N SER A 78 -56.08 -2.21 -1.27
CA SER A 78 -55.01 -3.22 -1.17
C SER A 78 -54.83 -3.74 0.26
N LEU A 79 -54.16 -4.88 0.39
CA LEU A 79 -53.84 -5.56 1.64
C LEU A 79 -52.35 -5.91 1.65
N PHE A 80 -51.65 -5.38 2.64
CA PHE A 80 -50.35 -5.87 3.07
C PHE A 80 -50.56 -7.14 3.90
N LEU A 81 -50.13 -8.28 3.38
CA LEU A 81 -50.36 -9.60 3.95
C LEU A 81 -49.70 -9.76 5.33
N PRO A 82 -50.19 -10.73 6.15
CA PRO A 82 -49.67 -10.93 7.49
C PRO A 82 -48.17 -11.25 7.54
N VAL A 83 -47.45 -10.48 8.36
CA VAL A 83 -46.01 -10.68 8.64
C VAL A 83 -45.76 -10.71 10.15
N LEU A 84 -44.75 -11.47 10.56
CA LEU A 84 -44.22 -11.46 11.94
C LEU A 84 -43.20 -10.34 12.07
N LEU A 85 -43.45 -9.41 12.98
CA LEU A 85 -42.56 -8.29 13.27
C LEU A 85 -41.36 -8.73 14.13
N HIS A 86 -40.14 -8.39 13.72
CA HIS A 86 -38.90 -8.78 14.43
C HIS A 86 -38.30 -7.68 15.29
N ALA A 87 -38.63 -6.42 15.01
CA ALA A 87 -38.10 -5.25 15.72
C ALA A 87 -39.23 -4.31 16.15
N ASP A 88 -38.96 -3.46 17.15
CA ASP A 88 -39.94 -2.50 17.63
C ASP A 88 -40.21 -1.41 16.59
N MET A 89 -41.45 -1.34 16.11
CA MET A 89 -41.87 -0.49 14.99
C MET A 89 -42.67 0.68 15.52
N VAL A 90 -42.15 1.90 15.38
CA VAL A 90 -42.92 3.14 15.57
C VAL A 90 -43.20 3.75 14.21
N PHE A 91 -44.45 4.02 13.90
CA PHE A 91 -44.81 4.54 12.59
C PHE A 91 -45.72 5.77 12.65
N TYR A 92 -45.68 6.54 11.57
CA TYR A 92 -46.50 7.71 11.30
C TYR A 92 -47.27 7.52 9.99
N VAL A 93 -48.57 7.82 10.00
CA VAL A 93 -49.43 7.77 8.82
C VAL A 93 -49.36 9.12 8.09
N HIS A 94 -48.72 9.13 6.91
CA HIS A 94 -48.49 10.34 6.12
C HIS A 94 -49.72 10.77 5.33
N THR A 95 -50.34 9.86 4.57
CA THR A 95 -51.52 10.13 3.72
C THR A 95 -52.44 8.91 3.67
N GLY A 96 -53.69 9.11 3.23
CA GLY A 96 -54.70 8.07 3.11
C GLY A 96 -55.24 7.54 4.45
N SER A 97 -56.02 6.47 4.34
CA SER A 97 -56.66 5.80 5.47
C SER A 97 -56.63 4.28 5.34
N GLY A 98 -56.71 3.59 6.47
CA GLY A 98 -56.64 2.13 6.47
C GLY A 98 -57.03 1.49 7.79
N THR A 99 -56.77 0.20 7.89
CA THR A 99 -57.03 -0.61 9.08
C THR A 99 -55.79 -1.43 9.36
N LEU A 100 -55.19 -1.24 10.54
CA LEU A 100 -54.12 -2.07 11.06
C LEU A 100 -54.71 -3.10 12.00
N SER A 101 -54.35 -4.36 11.80
CA SER A 101 -54.74 -5.46 12.68
C SER A 101 -53.54 -6.29 13.07
N TRP A 102 -53.49 -6.73 14.33
CA TRP A 102 -52.43 -7.59 14.84
C TRP A 102 -52.93 -8.55 15.92
N ALA A 103 -52.23 -9.67 16.09
CA ALA A 103 -52.49 -10.64 17.14
C ALA A 103 -51.72 -10.29 18.43
N ASP A 104 -52.38 -10.36 19.58
CA ASP A 104 -51.83 -10.07 20.91
C ASP A 104 -52.51 -10.93 21.98
N ASP A 105 -51.74 -11.69 22.79
CA ASP A 105 -52.17 -12.48 23.96
C ASP A 105 -53.63 -13.00 23.89
N ASP A 106 -53.92 -13.84 22.89
CA ASP A 106 -55.22 -14.50 22.64
C ASP A 106 -56.34 -13.67 21.98
N GLU A 107 -56.13 -12.39 21.65
CA GLU A 107 -57.11 -11.57 20.91
C GLU A 107 -56.49 -10.86 19.69
N THR A 108 -57.34 -10.49 18.74
CA THR A 108 -56.95 -9.62 17.63
C THR A 108 -57.34 -8.21 17.95
N LYS A 109 -56.37 -7.33 17.84
CA LYS A 109 -56.57 -5.90 18.00
C LYS A 109 -56.58 -5.26 16.63
N THR A 110 -57.53 -4.36 16.44
CA THR A 110 -57.72 -3.64 15.20
C THR A 110 -57.85 -2.15 15.51
N VAL A 111 -57.16 -1.33 14.72
CA VAL A 111 -57.25 0.13 14.79
C VAL A 111 -57.42 0.71 13.39
N ASN A 112 -58.28 1.72 13.30
CA ASN A 112 -58.42 2.49 12.07
C ASN A 112 -57.31 3.54 12.02
N LEU A 113 -56.64 3.62 10.88
CA LEU A 113 -55.56 4.55 10.59
C LEU A 113 -56.08 5.71 9.72
N ARG A 114 -55.62 6.91 10.04
CA ARG A 114 -55.80 8.13 9.23
C ARG A 114 -54.54 8.98 9.27
N ARG A 115 -54.41 9.92 8.33
CA ARG A 115 -53.33 10.92 8.32
C ARG A 115 -53.10 11.54 9.71
N GLY A 116 -51.83 11.57 10.12
CA GLY A 116 -51.40 12.12 11.40
C GLY A 116 -51.31 11.13 12.54
N ASP A 117 -51.83 9.91 12.36
CA ASP A 117 -51.79 8.87 13.38
C ASP A 117 -50.38 8.35 13.61
N ILE A 118 -50.02 8.17 14.88
CA ILE A 118 -48.77 7.60 15.36
C ILE A 118 -49.09 6.39 16.21
N TYR A 119 -48.41 5.28 15.94
CA TYR A 119 -48.61 4.04 16.68
C TYR A 119 -47.30 3.24 16.82
N ARG A 120 -47.29 2.32 17.77
CA ARG A 120 -46.18 1.41 18.03
C ARG A 120 -46.66 -0.04 18.00
N LEU A 121 -45.96 -0.89 17.26
CA LEU A 121 -46.09 -2.35 17.30
C LEU A 121 -44.84 -2.95 17.93
N GLN A 122 -45.05 -3.87 18.88
CA GLN A 122 -43.96 -4.55 19.59
C GLN A 122 -43.46 -5.75 18.77
N PRO A 123 -42.16 -6.08 18.87
CA PRO A 123 -41.61 -7.27 18.22
C PRO A 123 -42.35 -8.53 18.69
N GLY A 124 -42.46 -9.51 17.80
CA GLY A 124 -43.26 -10.73 18.00
C GLY A 124 -44.73 -10.61 17.55
N SER A 125 -45.20 -9.40 17.24
CA SER A 125 -46.57 -9.20 16.75
C SER A 125 -46.73 -9.69 15.30
N VAL A 126 -47.78 -10.47 15.03
CA VAL A 126 -48.19 -10.77 13.65
C VAL A 126 -49.22 -9.73 13.21
N PHE A 127 -48.89 -8.91 12.22
CA PHE A 127 -49.74 -7.81 11.77
C PHE A 127 -49.98 -7.80 10.26
N TYR A 128 -51.07 -7.16 9.85
CA TYR A 128 -51.39 -6.83 8.46
C TYR A 128 -52.07 -5.47 8.37
N VAL A 129 -51.98 -4.85 7.20
CA VAL A 129 -52.54 -3.51 6.96
C VAL A 129 -53.42 -3.55 5.73
N GLN A 130 -54.66 -3.08 5.88
CA GLN A 130 -55.58 -2.91 4.77
C GLN A 130 -55.73 -1.42 4.44
N SER A 131 -55.58 -1.07 3.17
CA SER A 131 -55.89 0.26 2.67
C SER A 131 -57.39 0.39 2.41
N ASN A 132 -57.99 1.46 2.92
CA ASN A 132 -59.41 1.74 2.70
C ASN A 132 -59.59 2.41 1.33
N VAL A 133 -60.84 2.46 0.85
CA VAL A 133 -61.22 3.31 -0.27
C VAL A 133 -61.77 4.60 0.30
N ASP A 134 -61.01 5.68 0.22
CA ASP A 134 -61.48 7.02 0.56
C ASP A 134 -61.97 7.76 -0.70
N PRO A 135 -62.79 8.82 -0.55
CA PRO A 135 -63.34 9.57 -1.68
C PRO A 135 -62.27 10.23 -2.58
N GLU A 136 -61.12 10.55 -1.99
CA GLU A 136 -59.99 11.19 -2.67
C GLU A 136 -59.08 10.18 -3.39
N MET A 137 -59.32 8.88 -3.18
CA MET A 137 -58.51 7.77 -3.70
C MET A 137 -57.03 7.93 -3.33
N GLU A 138 -56.77 8.44 -2.13
CA GLU A 138 -55.41 8.62 -1.63
C GLU A 138 -54.78 7.25 -1.34
N LYS A 139 -53.50 7.11 -1.71
CA LYS A 139 -52.70 5.96 -1.30
C LYS A 139 -52.41 6.06 0.20
N LEU A 140 -52.57 4.96 0.93
CA LEU A 140 -52.15 4.88 2.31
C LEU A 140 -50.62 4.83 2.37
N ARG A 141 -50.00 5.87 2.94
CA ARG A 141 -48.54 5.95 3.12
C ARG A 141 -48.18 5.94 4.59
N ILE A 142 -47.34 5.01 4.99
CA ILE A 142 -46.85 4.83 6.36
C ILE A 142 -45.34 4.96 6.36
N HIS A 143 -44.82 5.84 7.23
CA HIS A 143 -43.38 5.97 7.48
C HIS A 143 -43.09 5.25 8.80
N ALA A 144 -42.28 4.20 8.76
CA ALA A 144 -41.97 3.35 9.89
C ALA A 144 -40.50 3.44 10.27
N PHE A 145 -40.22 3.52 11.57
CA PHE A 145 -38.89 3.50 12.16
C PHE A 145 -38.76 2.26 13.03
N PHE A 146 -37.68 1.52 12.81
CA PHE A 146 -37.38 0.30 13.55
C PHE A 146 -36.26 0.60 14.56
N SER A 147 -36.59 0.48 15.84
CA SER A 147 -35.69 0.87 16.92
C SER A 147 -34.54 -0.13 17.10
N ASN A 148 -33.36 0.39 17.41
CA ASN A 148 -32.17 -0.36 17.85
C ASN A 148 -32.00 -0.26 19.37
N ALA A 149 -33.06 -0.49 20.15
CA ALA A 149 -32.94 -0.51 21.60
C ALA A 149 -32.17 -1.76 22.07
N ASP A 150 -31.45 -1.65 23.19
CA ASP A 150 -30.43 -2.61 23.67
C ASP A 150 -30.92 -4.08 23.80
N ASP A 151 -32.23 -4.33 23.92
CA ASP A 151 -32.83 -5.67 24.05
C ASP A 151 -33.59 -6.16 22.78
N ALA A 152 -33.70 -5.32 21.75
CA ALA A 152 -34.49 -5.59 20.53
C ALA A 152 -33.85 -4.90 19.30
N SER A 153 -32.52 -5.05 19.15
CA SER A 153 -31.78 -4.46 18.03
C SER A 153 -32.29 -5.01 16.70
N PHE A 154 -32.62 -4.12 15.75
CA PHE A 154 -32.92 -4.52 14.38
C PHE A 154 -31.70 -5.23 13.78
N GLU A 155 -31.86 -6.51 13.47
CA GLU A 155 -30.83 -7.29 12.80
C GLU A 155 -31.07 -7.27 11.30
N ALA A 156 -30.24 -6.53 10.57
CA ALA A 156 -30.38 -6.36 9.12
C ALA A 156 -30.32 -7.69 8.33
N SER A 157 -29.70 -8.74 8.91
CA SER A 157 -29.62 -10.10 8.34
C SER A 157 -30.98 -10.81 8.35
N ILE A 158 -31.85 -10.51 9.31
CA ILE A 158 -33.19 -11.10 9.49
C ILE A 158 -34.25 -10.23 8.80
N GLY A 159 -34.04 -8.91 8.79
CA GLY A 159 -34.99 -7.92 8.25
C GLY A 159 -36.05 -7.50 9.27
N ALA A 160 -36.89 -6.52 8.90
CA ALA A 160 -37.85 -5.90 9.83
C ALA A 160 -38.98 -6.87 10.22
N TYR A 161 -39.37 -7.73 9.31
CA TYR A 161 -40.41 -8.73 9.48
C TYR A 161 -40.26 -9.87 8.50
N SER A 162 -40.89 -11.02 8.79
CA SER A 162 -40.94 -12.16 7.89
C SER A 162 -42.37 -12.53 7.52
N SER A 163 -42.56 -12.94 6.27
CA SER A 163 -43.81 -13.53 5.80
C SER A 163 -44.20 -14.72 6.65
N LEU A 164 -45.44 -14.73 7.14
CA LEU A 164 -45.96 -15.86 7.92
C LEU A 164 -45.94 -17.16 7.12
N VAL A 165 -46.15 -17.08 5.80
CA VAL A 165 -46.11 -18.24 4.90
C VAL A 165 -44.71 -18.84 4.86
N ASP A 166 -43.67 -18.01 4.83
CA ASP A 166 -42.28 -18.47 4.82
C ASP A 166 -41.89 -19.11 6.15
N LEU A 167 -42.34 -18.54 7.27
CA LEU A 167 -42.13 -19.12 8.60
C LEU A 167 -42.78 -20.51 8.73
N VAL A 168 -44.01 -20.66 8.24
CA VAL A 168 -44.70 -21.96 8.28
C VAL A 168 -44.02 -22.98 7.36
N PHE A 169 -43.72 -22.60 6.11
CA PHE A 169 -43.13 -23.53 5.15
C PHE A 169 -41.61 -23.68 5.24
N GLY A 170 -40.96 -23.03 6.21
CA GLY A 170 -39.56 -23.30 6.58
C GLY A 170 -39.35 -24.67 7.24
N PHE A 171 -40.38 -25.24 7.88
CA PHE A 171 -40.30 -26.55 8.52
C PHE A 171 -40.46 -27.72 7.55
N HIS A 172 -39.77 -28.83 7.79
CA HIS A 172 -39.93 -30.06 7.00
C HIS A 172 -41.38 -30.58 6.99
N THR A 173 -41.80 -31.17 5.86
CA THR A 173 -43.17 -31.68 5.65
C THR A 173 -43.64 -32.59 6.78
N LYS A 174 -42.81 -33.53 7.25
CA LYS A 174 -43.16 -34.44 8.37
C LYS A 174 -43.44 -33.70 9.69
N THR A 175 -42.71 -32.62 9.95
CA THR A 175 -42.93 -31.75 11.12
C THR A 175 -44.28 -31.05 11.00
N LEU A 176 -44.59 -30.51 9.82
CA LEU A 176 -45.86 -29.85 9.54
C LEU A 176 -47.05 -30.80 9.61
N GLN A 177 -46.94 -32.02 9.07
CA GLN A 177 -47.97 -33.06 9.20
C GLN A 177 -48.25 -33.37 10.66
N SER A 178 -47.18 -33.53 11.45
CA SER A 178 -47.28 -33.87 12.87
C SER A 178 -47.86 -32.73 13.70
N ALA A 179 -47.48 -31.49 13.39
CA ALA A 179 -47.91 -30.27 14.10
C ALA A 179 -49.36 -29.88 13.77
N PHE A 180 -49.71 -29.82 12.48
CA PHE A 180 -51.05 -29.44 12.02
C PHE A 180 -52.04 -30.60 11.99
N LYS A 181 -51.59 -31.85 12.17
CA LYS A 181 -52.41 -33.08 12.06
C LYS A 181 -53.13 -33.17 10.72
N VAL A 182 -52.42 -32.85 9.64
CA VAL A 182 -52.92 -32.92 8.26
C VAL A 182 -52.14 -33.94 7.42
N PRO A 183 -52.76 -34.55 6.39
CA PRO A 183 -52.08 -35.42 5.43
C PRO A 183 -50.96 -34.71 4.66
N GLU A 184 -50.03 -35.48 4.09
CA GLU A 184 -48.91 -34.93 3.30
C GLU A 184 -49.41 -34.11 2.11
N GLU A 185 -50.43 -34.65 1.45
CA GLU A 185 -50.97 -34.13 0.21
C GLU A 185 -51.50 -32.70 0.40
N VAL A 186 -52.00 -32.37 1.60
CA VAL A 186 -52.47 -31.02 1.93
C VAL A 186 -51.30 -30.05 2.03
N ILE A 187 -50.21 -30.45 2.68
CA ILE A 187 -49.02 -29.60 2.82
C ILE A 187 -48.33 -29.40 1.48
N GLU A 188 -48.19 -30.48 0.70
CA GLU A 188 -47.58 -30.41 -0.64
C GLU A 188 -48.45 -29.59 -1.61
N ALA A 189 -49.78 -29.69 -1.53
CA ALA A 189 -50.68 -28.83 -2.32
C ALA A 189 -50.48 -27.35 -1.97
N MET A 190 -50.32 -27.00 -0.69
CA MET A 190 -50.05 -25.62 -0.28
C MET A 190 -48.65 -25.13 -0.68
N ARG A 191 -47.63 -25.98 -0.60
CA ARG A 191 -46.26 -25.66 -1.06
C ARG A 191 -46.20 -25.42 -2.57
N ASN A 192 -46.93 -26.21 -3.34
CA ASN A 192 -46.96 -26.13 -4.80
C ASN A 192 -47.86 -25.01 -5.33
N THR A 193 -48.62 -24.33 -4.46
CA THR A 193 -49.44 -23.18 -4.85
C THR A 193 -48.56 -21.94 -5.04
N THR A 194 -48.75 -21.23 -6.16
CA THR A 194 -48.05 -19.97 -6.43
C THR A 194 -48.31 -18.97 -5.31
N ARG A 195 -47.23 -18.49 -4.68
CA ARG A 195 -47.31 -17.53 -3.59
C ARG A 195 -47.76 -16.17 -4.12
N PRO A 196 -48.78 -15.54 -3.51
CA PRO A 196 -49.11 -14.17 -3.83
C PRO A 196 -47.97 -13.23 -3.39
N PRO A 197 -47.82 -12.06 -4.03
CA PRO A 197 -46.94 -11.02 -3.51
C PRO A 197 -47.44 -10.55 -2.12
N VAL A 198 -46.55 -9.99 -1.30
CA VAL A 198 -46.92 -9.54 0.06
C VAL A 198 -47.94 -8.40 0.06
N ILE A 199 -48.08 -7.66 -1.04
CA ILE A 199 -49.17 -6.70 -1.24
C ILE A 199 -50.11 -7.21 -2.32
N VAL A 200 -51.38 -7.39 -1.98
CA VAL A 200 -52.43 -7.89 -2.88
C VAL A 200 -53.62 -6.95 -2.96
N HIS A 201 -54.38 -7.00 -4.05
CA HIS A 201 -55.66 -6.30 -4.13
C HIS A 201 -56.79 -7.13 -3.51
N VAL A 202 -57.63 -6.49 -2.71
CA VAL A 202 -58.78 -7.14 -2.08
C VAL A 202 -59.93 -7.18 -3.10
N ALA A 203 -60.05 -8.28 -3.85
CA ALA A 203 -61.10 -8.44 -4.86
C ALA A 203 -62.50 -8.58 -4.20
N SER A 204 -63.37 -7.59 -4.42
CA SER A 204 -64.72 -7.48 -3.87
C SER A 204 -65.76 -8.48 -4.44
N LYS A 205 -65.35 -9.49 -5.24
CA LYS A 205 -66.27 -10.28 -6.07
C LYS A 205 -66.79 -11.59 -5.47
N LYS A 206 -66.42 -11.97 -4.25
CA LYS A 206 -67.15 -13.00 -3.47
C LYS A 206 -67.35 -12.48 -2.05
N ARG A 207 -68.61 -12.43 -1.61
CA ARG A 207 -69.05 -12.16 -0.23
C ARG A 207 -68.49 -13.21 0.75
N MET A 208 -67.19 -13.22 0.98
CA MET A 208 -66.72 -13.28 2.35
C MET A 208 -66.36 -11.85 2.69
N THR A 209 -67.05 -11.27 3.67
CA THR A 209 -66.56 -10.00 4.21
C THR A 209 -65.13 -10.25 4.69
N PHE A 210 -64.20 -9.35 4.41
CA PHE A 210 -62.81 -9.46 4.89
C PHE A 210 -62.73 -9.81 6.39
N ARG A 211 -63.72 -9.34 7.16
CA ARG A 211 -64.01 -9.69 8.55
C ARG A 211 -64.21 -11.20 8.83
N GLU A 212 -64.81 -11.95 7.91
CA GLU A 212 -64.90 -13.42 7.97
C GLU A 212 -63.56 -14.09 7.68
N LEU A 213 -62.74 -13.50 6.81
CA LEU A 213 -61.40 -13.99 6.48
C LEU A 213 -60.44 -13.77 7.64
N GLU A 214 -60.51 -12.59 8.26
CA GLU A 214 -59.94 -12.23 9.55
C GLU A 214 -60.42 -13.23 10.61
N ALA A 215 -61.73 -13.37 10.86
CA ALA A 215 -62.24 -14.33 11.86
C ALA A 215 -61.76 -15.78 11.65
N ARG A 216 -61.61 -16.23 10.40
CA ARG A 216 -61.06 -17.56 10.05
C ARG A 216 -59.57 -17.68 10.30
N PHE A 217 -58.78 -16.68 9.91
CA PHE A 217 -57.35 -16.60 10.20
C PHE A 217 -57.10 -16.64 11.71
N LEU A 218 -57.88 -15.89 12.47
CA LEU A 218 -57.78 -15.80 13.93
C LEU A 218 -58.15 -17.10 14.65
N LYS A 219 -59.21 -17.79 14.19
CA LYS A 219 -59.53 -19.14 14.69
C LYS A 219 -58.39 -20.14 14.47
N THR A 220 -57.59 -19.94 13.42
CA THR A 220 -56.52 -20.85 13.03
C THR A 220 -55.23 -20.57 13.79
N ILE A 221 -54.87 -19.30 14.00
CA ILE A 221 -53.63 -18.90 14.70
C ILE A 221 -53.76 -18.99 16.22
N LEU A 222 -54.92 -18.63 16.79
CA LEU A 222 -55.12 -18.59 18.24
C LEU A 222 -55.50 -19.96 18.84
N GLY A 223 -55.42 -21.04 18.06
CA GLY A 223 -55.74 -22.40 18.49
C GLY A 223 -57.25 -22.65 18.58
N GLY A 224 -57.77 -23.44 17.64
CA GLY A 224 -59.21 -23.70 17.45
C GLY A 224 -59.93 -24.51 18.55
N ASN A 225 -59.49 -24.52 19.82
CA ASN A 225 -60.14 -25.30 20.89
C ASN A 225 -59.91 -24.80 22.33
N ARG A 226 -60.08 -23.49 22.59
CA ARG A 226 -60.42 -22.99 23.94
C ARG A 226 -61.81 -22.35 23.87
N GLY A 227 -62.79 -23.14 24.30
CA GLY A 227 -64.20 -23.02 23.93
C GLY A 227 -64.96 -21.80 24.46
N ASP A 228 -66.08 -21.53 23.78
CA ASP A 228 -67.38 -21.26 24.40
C ASP A 228 -67.48 -20.15 25.46
N PHE A 229 -66.79 -19.03 25.23
CA PHE A 229 -67.02 -17.76 25.96
C PHE A 229 -67.12 -16.52 25.05
N PHE A 230 -67.46 -16.69 23.77
CA PHE A 230 -67.95 -15.58 22.94
C PHE A 230 -69.46 -15.37 23.20
N ASP A 231 -69.79 -15.09 24.46
CA ASP A 231 -71.08 -14.52 24.82
C ASP A 231 -71.11 -13.08 24.32
N PHE A 232 -71.87 -12.88 23.25
CA PHE A 232 -71.96 -11.65 22.47
C PHE A 232 -72.86 -10.62 23.17
N ASP A 233 -72.82 -10.46 24.50
CA ASP A 233 -73.70 -9.46 25.14
C ASP A 233 -73.27 -8.91 26.52
N ASN A 234 -71.97 -8.88 26.84
CA ASN A 234 -71.51 -8.17 28.04
C ASN A 234 -70.68 -6.92 27.71
N LYS A 235 -71.38 -5.78 27.66
CA LYS A 235 -70.84 -4.41 27.63
C LYS A 235 -70.06 -4.10 28.92
N LYS A 236 -68.89 -4.70 29.13
CA LYS A 236 -67.81 -4.00 29.82
C LYS A 236 -67.12 -3.15 28.76
N LYS A 237 -67.14 -1.82 28.93
CA LYS A 237 -66.50 -0.85 28.03
C LYS A 237 -65.02 -1.24 27.82
N LYS A 238 -64.72 -2.09 26.82
CA LYS A 238 -63.35 -2.38 26.37
C LYS A 238 -62.75 -1.02 26.00
N LYS A 239 -61.68 -0.61 26.68
CA LYS A 239 -60.94 0.61 26.32
C LYS A 239 -60.51 0.44 24.88
N LYS A 240 -61.11 1.19 23.96
CA LYS A 240 -60.66 1.24 22.56
C LYS A 240 -59.18 1.57 22.58
N THR A 241 -58.36 0.74 21.94
CA THR A 241 -56.94 1.05 21.70
C THR A 241 -56.90 2.36 20.93
N LYS A 242 -56.48 3.44 21.60
CA LYS A 242 -56.51 4.79 21.05
C LYS A 242 -55.18 5.06 20.36
N VAL A 243 -55.23 5.30 19.06
CA VAL A 243 -54.10 5.82 18.28
C VAL A 243 -53.97 7.31 18.58
N TYR A 244 -52.75 7.84 18.57
CA TYR A 244 -52.51 9.26 18.84
C TYR A 244 -52.34 10.00 17.52
N ASN A 245 -53.11 11.07 17.34
CA ASN A 245 -53.04 11.88 16.14
C ASN A 245 -52.35 13.21 16.44
N ILE A 246 -51.24 13.47 15.77
CA ILE A 246 -50.42 14.66 16.01
C ILE A 246 -51.17 15.97 15.69
N PHE A 247 -52.12 15.94 14.74
CA PHE A 247 -52.90 17.11 14.37
C PHE A 247 -54.05 17.40 15.35
N GLU A 248 -54.52 16.40 16.10
CA GLU A 248 -55.54 16.59 17.14
C GLU A 248 -54.97 17.14 18.45
N ALA A 249 -53.73 16.79 18.78
CA ALA A 249 -53.07 17.26 20.00
C ALA A 249 -52.69 18.76 19.95
N GLY A 250 -52.47 19.29 18.74
CA GLY A 250 -52.04 20.67 18.52
C GLY A 250 -50.52 20.86 18.69
N PRO A 251 -49.98 22.00 18.25
CA PRO A 251 -48.54 22.27 18.30
C PRO A 251 -48.06 22.70 19.69
N ASP A 252 -46.85 22.27 20.06
CA ASP A 252 -46.13 22.74 21.25
C ASP A 252 -45.68 24.20 21.12
N PHE A 253 -45.43 24.62 19.88
CA PHE A 253 -45.00 25.96 19.54
C PHE A 253 -45.64 26.40 18.23
N LYS A 254 -46.09 27.67 18.18
CA LYS A 254 -46.62 28.29 16.97
C LYS A 254 -46.38 29.78 16.98
N ASN A 255 -45.94 30.33 15.86
CA ASN A 255 -45.93 31.77 15.59
C ASN A 255 -46.26 32.03 14.10
N CYS A 256 -45.99 33.25 13.62
CA CYS A 256 -46.26 33.63 12.23
C CYS A 256 -45.39 32.88 11.20
N TYR A 257 -44.25 32.32 11.63
CA TYR A 257 -43.24 31.70 10.78
C TYR A 257 -43.35 30.16 10.71
N GLY A 258 -44.25 29.57 11.51
CA GLY A 258 -44.42 28.13 11.53
C GLY A 258 -44.95 27.58 12.83
N TRP A 259 -44.85 26.26 12.96
CA TRP A 259 -45.20 25.54 14.19
C TRP A 259 -44.38 24.25 14.32
N SER A 260 -44.27 23.76 15.55
CA SER A 260 -43.69 22.44 15.84
C SER A 260 -44.50 21.70 16.89
N ALA A 261 -44.47 20.38 16.80
CA ALA A 261 -45.09 19.45 17.73
C ALA A 261 -44.16 18.29 18.00
N THR A 262 -44.12 17.83 19.24
CA THR A 262 -43.37 16.67 19.70
C THR A 262 -44.32 15.70 20.39
N VAL A 263 -44.02 14.41 20.28
CA VAL A 263 -44.78 13.32 20.87
C VAL A 263 -43.81 12.44 21.61
N ASP A 264 -43.92 12.43 22.93
CA ASP A 264 -43.03 11.70 23.82
C ASP A 264 -43.78 10.68 24.70
N SER A 265 -43.08 10.04 25.64
CA SER A 265 -43.67 9.02 26.53
C SER A 265 -44.73 9.55 27.51
N GLN A 266 -44.82 10.87 27.69
CA GLN A 266 -45.87 11.54 28.47
C GLN A 266 -47.18 11.57 27.69
N ASP A 267 -47.11 11.87 26.39
CA ASP A 267 -48.27 11.94 25.49
C ASP A 267 -48.77 10.54 25.11
N LEU A 268 -47.82 9.64 24.82
CA LEU A 268 -48.07 8.29 24.37
C LEU A 268 -47.37 7.27 25.27
N ARG A 269 -48.12 6.73 26.24
CA ARG A 269 -47.60 5.66 27.10
C ARG A 269 -47.17 4.42 26.32
N PHE A 270 -47.75 4.16 25.14
CA PHE A 270 -47.36 3.03 24.29
C PHE A 270 -45.95 3.19 23.70
N LEU A 271 -45.39 4.40 23.60
CA LEU A 271 -43.99 4.59 23.20
C LEU A 271 -42.98 4.17 24.30
N LYS A 272 -43.43 3.93 25.54
CA LYS A 272 -42.51 3.57 26.63
C LYS A 272 -41.77 2.27 26.36
N GLY A 273 -40.44 2.34 26.33
CA GLY A 273 -39.58 1.20 26.06
C GLY A 273 -39.16 1.06 24.59
N SER A 274 -39.62 1.91 23.67
CA SER A 274 -39.07 1.96 22.30
C SER A 274 -37.80 2.79 22.21
N ASN A 275 -37.62 3.73 23.14
CA ASN A 275 -36.64 4.83 23.04
C ASN A 275 -36.78 5.65 21.73
N VAL A 276 -37.98 5.67 21.13
CA VAL A 276 -38.32 6.49 19.98
C VAL A 276 -39.43 7.50 20.31
N GLY A 277 -39.15 8.79 20.06
CA GLY A 277 -40.12 9.88 20.04
C GLY A 277 -40.46 10.29 18.60
N VAL A 278 -41.51 11.08 18.41
CA VAL A 278 -41.88 11.62 17.09
C VAL A 278 -41.96 13.14 17.18
N PHE A 279 -41.55 13.84 16.13
CA PHE A 279 -41.71 15.29 16.03
C PHE A 279 -42.18 15.69 14.64
N MET A 280 -42.77 16.88 14.54
CA MET A 280 -43.18 17.49 13.29
C MET A 280 -42.90 18.99 13.34
N VAL A 281 -42.43 19.51 12.22
CA VAL A 281 -42.11 20.91 12.03
C VAL A 281 -42.71 21.38 10.72
N ASN A 282 -43.33 22.55 10.78
CA ASN A 282 -43.80 23.30 9.63
C ASN A 282 -43.14 24.68 9.66
N LEU A 283 -42.36 24.98 8.64
CA LEU A 283 -41.77 26.29 8.41
C LEU A 283 -42.50 26.94 7.23
N THR A 284 -43.08 28.11 7.43
CA THR A 284 -43.65 28.87 6.32
C THR A 284 -42.54 29.34 5.37
N LYS A 285 -42.87 29.76 4.14
CA LYS A 285 -41.87 30.28 3.19
C LYS A 285 -40.96 31.36 3.80
N GLY A 286 -39.67 31.33 3.45
CA GLY A 286 -38.67 32.30 3.94
C GLY A 286 -38.53 32.32 5.46
N SER A 287 -38.67 31.17 6.13
CA SER A 287 -38.59 31.03 7.58
C SER A 287 -37.51 30.03 7.96
N MET A 288 -37.05 30.09 9.21
CA MET A 288 -36.10 29.11 9.74
C MET A 288 -36.54 28.58 11.09
N MET A 289 -36.26 27.31 11.37
CA MET A 289 -36.07 26.91 12.75
C MET A 289 -34.72 27.44 13.20
N GLY A 290 -34.72 28.29 14.23
CA GLY A 290 -33.55 29.02 14.69
C GLY A 290 -32.38 28.08 15.05
N PRO A 291 -31.12 28.55 14.99
CA PRO A 291 -29.98 27.70 15.26
C PRO A 291 -30.06 27.07 16.65
N HIS A 292 -30.01 25.74 16.73
CA HIS A 292 -30.18 25.00 17.98
C HIS A 292 -29.47 23.65 17.94
N TRP A 293 -29.30 22.99 19.08
CA TRP A 293 -28.86 21.61 19.16
C TRP A 293 -29.76 20.76 20.06
N ASN A 294 -29.75 19.46 19.81
CA ASN A 294 -30.46 18.48 20.62
C ASN A 294 -29.53 17.87 21.67
N PRO A 295 -29.82 18.01 22.98
CA PRO A 295 -28.90 17.52 24.02
C PRO A 295 -28.99 16.00 24.24
N SER A 296 -30.15 15.39 23.95
CA SER A 296 -30.45 14.01 24.37
C SER A 296 -30.86 13.06 23.26
N ALA A 297 -30.96 13.55 22.02
CA ALA A 297 -31.46 12.75 20.91
C ALA A 297 -30.80 13.07 19.58
N THR A 298 -30.65 12.03 18.76
CA THR A 298 -30.49 12.16 17.31
C THR A 298 -31.88 12.28 16.69
N GLU A 299 -32.04 13.20 15.74
CA GLU A 299 -33.28 13.43 15.03
C GLU A 299 -33.15 12.94 13.59
N ILE A 300 -34.05 12.06 13.18
CA ILE A 300 -34.12 11.49 11.83
C ILE A 300 -35.43 11.96 11.19
N ALA A 301 -35.34 12.90 10.26
CA ALA A 301 -36.47 13.56 9.64
C ALA A 301 -36.72 13.07 8.21
N VAL A 302 -38.00 13.00 7.84
CA VAL A 302 -38.52 12.78 6.49
C VAL A 302 -39.24 14.05 6.05
N VAL A 303 -38.83 14.62 4.92
CA VAL A 303 -39.52 15.77 4.33
C VAL A 303 -40.87 15.32 3.75
N LEU A 304 -41.94 15.97 4.18
CA LEU A 304 -43.31 15.68 3.77
C LEU A 304 -43.80 16.61 2.66
N GLN A 305 -43.33 17.86 2.65
CA GLN A 305 -43.72 18.85 1.63
C GLN A 305 -42.64 19.93 1.49
N GLY A 306 -42.45 20.38 0.25
CA GLY A 306 -41.60 21.51 -0.11
C GLY A 306 -40.12 21.17 -0.13
N GLU A 307 -39.32 22.23 -0.18
CA GLU A 307 -37.86 22.17 -0.24
C GLU A 307 -37.23 23.11 0.80
N GLY A 308 -36.01 22.80 1.20
CA GLY A 308 -35.28 23.62 2.17
C GLY A 308 -33.80 23.32 2.24
N MET A 309 -33.11 24.09 3.06
CA MET A 309 -31.71 23.90 3.39
C MET A 309 -31.57 23.51 4.85
N VAL A 310 -30.69 22.55 5.12
CA VAL A 310 -30.27 22.19 6.47
C VAL A 310 -28.79 22.51 6.59
N ARG A 311 -28.44 23.40 7.53
CA ARG A 311 -27.06 23.68 7.92
C ARG A 311 -26.76 22.92 9.20
N MET A 312 -25.69 22.14 9.20
CA MET A 312 -25.18 21.42 10.37
C MET A 312 -23.76 21.88 10.69
N VAL A 313 -23.50 22.17 11.96
CA VAL A 313 -22.19 22.55 12.48
C VAL A 313 -21.62 21.39 13.29
N CYS A 314 -20.39 21.00 12.96
CA CYS A 314 -19.63 20.03 13.72
C CYS A 314 -18.75 20.75 14.74
N SER A 315 -19.04 20.57 16.03
CA SER A 315 -18.16 21.05 17.10
C SER A 315 -17.03 20.05 17.29
N SER A 316 -15.93 20.19 16.55
CA SER A 316 -14.77 19.33 16.77
C SER A 316 -13.75 19.92 17.73
N ARG A 317 -13.27 19.07 18.64
CA ARG A 317 -11.98 19.26 19.31
C ARG A 317 -10.91 18.53 18.50
N GLY A 318 -10.07 19.29 17.79
CA GLY A 318 -8.78 18.82 17.28
C GLY A 318 -8.72 18.50 15.79
N LYS A 319 -7.49 18.52 15.24
CA LYS A 319 -7.12 18.34 13.82
C LYS A 319 -7.45 16.93 13.22
N GLN A 320 -8.21 16.10 13.92
CA GLN A 320 -8.51 14.69 13.57
C GLN A 320 -10.00 14.35 13.53
N SER A 321 -10.91 15.31 13.70
CA SER A 321 -12.34 15.00 13.61
C SER A 321 -12.78 14.75 12.17
N LYS A 322 -13.41 13.61 11.93
CA LYS A 322 -14.06 13.28 10.64
C LYS A 322 -15.31 14.12 10.34
N CYS A 323 -15.87 14.81 11.32
CA CYS A 323 -17.06 15.65 11.17
C CYS A 323 -16.68 17.03 10.60
N LYS A 324 -17.22 17.39 9.42
CA LYS A 324 -17.09 18.71 8.80
C LYS A 324 -18.43 19.43 8.84
N ASN A 325 -18.40 20.75 9.03
CA ASN A 325 -19.60 21.58 8.81
C ASN A 325 -20.14 21.30 7.42
N MET A 326 -21.44 21.10 7.32
CA MET A 326 -22.07 20.71 6.07
C MET A 326 -23.41 21.40 5.90
N SER A 327 -23.77 21.63 4.65
CA SER A 327 -25.07 22.14 4.25
C SER A 327 -25.61 21.21 3.20
N PHE A 328 -26.91 20.98 3.23
CA PHE A 328 -27.53 20.16 2.22
C PHE A 328 -28.97 20.56 1.96
N ARG A 329 -29.36 20.43 0.69
CA ARG A 329 -30.71 20.70 0.20
C ARG A 329 -31.58 19.47 0.38
N VAL A 330 -32.74 19.65 0.99
CA VAL A 330 -33.73 18.59 1.19
C VAL A 330 -35.00 18.92 0.41
N LYS A 331 -35.67 17.90 -0.12
CA LYS A 331 -36.97 18.01 -0.79
C LYS A 331 -37.90 16.88 -0.39
N GLU A 332 -39.17 16.95 -0.80
CA GLU A 332 -40.19 15.94 -0.49
C GLU A 332 -39.70 14.49 -0.67
N GLY A 333 -39.79 13.72 0.41
CA GLY A 333 -39.38 12.33 0.49
C GLY A 333 -37.88 12.11 0.74
N ASP A 334 -37.06 13.15 0.85
CA ASP A 334 -35.70 12.97 1.35
C ASP A 334 -35.72 12.70 2.86
N VAL A 335 -34.73 11.95 3.33
CA VAL A 335 -34.52 11.62 4.75
C VAL A 335 -33.21 12.23 5.19
N PHE A 336 -33.18 12.94 6.31
CA PHE A 336 -31.95 13.49 6.88
C PHE A 336 -31.85 13.20 8.37
N ALA A 337 -30.63 13.09 8.87
CA ALA A 337 -30.36 12.81 10.28
C ALA A 337 -29.39 13.82 10.86
N VAL A 338 -29.68 14.28 12.08
CA VAL A 338 -28.78 15.17 12.84
C VAL A 338 -28.55 14.59 14.23
N SER A 339 -27.29 14.28 14.52
CA SER A 339 -26.87 13.75 15.81
C SER A 339 -27.11 14.74 16.94
N ARG A 340 -27.26 14.21 18.16
CA ARG A 340 -27.20 15.02 19.38
C ARG A 340 -25.95 15.91 19.38
N PHE A 341 -26.06 17.08 20.03
CA PHE A 341 -25.01 18.09 20.17
C PHE A 341 -24.46 18.71 18.87
N HIS A 342 -25.03 18.41 17.71
CA HIS A 342 -24.70 19.13 16.48
C HIS A 342 -25.64 20.33 16.34
N PRO A 343 -25.12 21.58 16.42
CA PRO A 343 -25.93 22.74 16.13
C PRO A 343 -26.42 22.71 14.68
N MET A 344 -27.68 23.03 14.48
CA MET A 344 -28.32 23.00 13.18
C MET A 344 -29.31 24.14 13.01
N ALA A 345 -29.55 24.49 11.75
CA ALA A 345 -30.64 25.35 11.34
C ALA A 345 -31.31 24.74 10.11
N GLN A 346 -32.64 24.72 10.10
CA GLN A 346 -33.45 24.29 8.95
C GLN A 346 -34.18 25.49 8.39
N MET A 347 -34.09 25.70 7.09
CA MET A 347 -34.55 26.90 6.40
C MET A 347 -35.45 26.51 5.24
N SER A 348 -36.60 27.17 5.12
CA SER A 348 -37.45 27.09 3.93
C SER A 348 -37.02 28.13 2.89
N PHE A 349 -37.19 27.80 1.62
CA PHE A 349 -37.00 28.77 0.54
C PHE A 349 -38.15 29.79 0.51
N ASN A 350 -37.97 30.89 -0.22
CA ASN A 350 -39.00 31.91 -0.39
C ASN A 350 -40.20 31.44 -1.23
N ASN A 351 -40.01 30.38 -2.02
CA ASN A 351 -41.01 29.87 -2.96
C ASN A 351 -42.02 28.89 -2.33
N ASP A 352 -41.66 28.16 -1.27
CA ASP A 352 -42.51 27.15 -0.65
C ASP A 352 -42.23 26.98 0.85
N SER A 353 -43.19 26.41 1.57
CA SER A 353 -43.06 26.03 2.97
C SER A 353 -42.32 24.69 3.09
N LEU A 354 -41.52 24.52 4.14
CA LEU A 354 -40.85 23.25 4.42
C LEU A 354 -41.58 22.53 5.56
N ILE A 355 -42.16 21.36 5.27
CA ILE A 355 -42.82 20.53 6.28
C ILE A 355 -42.09 19.19 6.37
N PHE A 356 -41.68 18.82 7.58
CA PHE A 356 -41.04 17.54 7.84
C PHE A 356 -41.53 16.94 9.16
N MET A 357 -41.56 15.62 9.21
CA MET A 357 -41.72 14.85 10.45
C MET A 357 -40.43 14.11 10.73
N GLY A 358 -40.11 13.81 11.97
CA GLY A 358 -39.00 12.93 12.29
C GLY A 358 -39.22 12.03 13.49
N PHE A 359 -38.32 11.06 13.60
CA PHE A 359 -38.16 10.19 14.75
C PHE A 359 -36.98 10.69 15.59
N SER A 360 -37.16 10.68 16.89
CA SER A 360 -36.13 11.06 17.86
C SER A 360 -35.65 9.79 18.56
N THR A 361 -34.33 9.61 18.75
CA THR A 361 -33.77 8.44 19.45
C THR A 361 -33.96 8.48 20.98
N THR A 362 -35.00 9.16 21.46
CA THR A 362 -35.39 9.19 22.87
C THR A 362 -36.90 9.30 22.99
N THR A 363 -37.47 8.67 24.03
CA THR A 363 -38.88 8.87 24.43
C THR A 363 -39.04 9.92 25.53
N LYS A 364 -37.93 10.51 25.98
CA LYS A 364 -37.91 11.58 26.97
C LYS A 364 -37.99 12.92 26.26
N LYS A 365 -38.51 13.93 26.94
CA LYS A 365 -38.55 15.28 26.42
C LYS A 365 -37.12 15.79 26.15
N ASN A 366 -36.82 16.05 24.87
CA ASN A 366 -35.46 16.34 24.41
C ASN A 366 -35.01 17.80 24.69
N TYR A 367 -35.95 18.74 24.88
CA TYR A 367 -35.67 20.17 25.14
C TYR A 367 -34.54 20.77 24.27
N PRO A 368 -34.77 21.00 22.96
CA PRO A 368 -33.77 21.62 22.09
C PRO A 368 -33.25 22.94 22.66
N GLN A 369 -31.94 23.15 22.57
CA GLN A 369 -31.25 24.33 23.11
C GLN A 369 -30.96 25.31 21.97
N PHE A 370 -31.64 26.46 22.00
CA PHE A 370 -31.53 27.48 20.95
C PHE A 370 -30.36 28.44 21.21
N ILE A 371 -29.71 28.90 20.14
CA ILE A 371 -28.61 29.87 20.15
C ILE A 371 -29.13 31.29 19.93
N ALA A 372 -30.21 31.45 19.17
CA ALA A 372 -30.83 32.74 18.87
C ALA A 372 -32.30 32.78 19.32
N GLY A 373 -32.84 34.00 19.47
CA GLY A 373 -34.23 34.25 19.89
C GLY A 373 -34.44 34.33 21.39
N LYS A 374 -35.68 34.66 21.79
CA LYS A 374 -36.08 34.89 23.19
C LYS A 374 -35.88 33.70 24.12
N ARG A 375 -35.82 32.47 23.59
CA ARG A 375 -35.57 31.23 24.36
C ARG A 375 -34.15 30.70 24.16
N SER A 376 -33.25 31.53 23.66
CA SER A 376 -31.84 31.19 23.52
C SER A 376 -31.17 30.97 24.87
N VAL A 377 -30.21 30.04 24.93
CA VAL A 377 -29.31 29.87 26.07
C VAL A 377 -28.51 31.14 26.38
N LEU A 378 -28.23 31.97 25.38
CA LEU A 378 -27.51 33.23 25.53
C LEU A 378 -28.33 34.29 26.30
N GLN A 379 -29.66 34.15 26.35
CA GLN A 379 -30.52 35.01 27.18
C GLN A 379 -30.40 34.69 28.67
N VAL A 380 -30.00 33.46 29.01
CA VAL A 380 -29.98 32.94 30.38
C VAL A 380 -28.61 33.12 31.05
N MET A 381 -27.54 33.19 30.26
CA MET A 381 -26.18 33.35 30.79
C MET A 381 -25.89 34.78 31.28
N ASP A 382 -24.96 34.93 32.24
CA ASP A 382 -24.53 36.26 32.71
C ASP A 382 -23.88 37.04 31.56
N LYS A 383 -24.40 38.24 31.29
CA LYS A 383 -23.97 39.08 30.16
C LYS A 383 -22.47 39.41 30.21
N ARG A 384 -21.87 39.56 31.40
CA ARG A 384 -20.45 39.87 31.54
C ARG A 384 -19.60 38.64 31.16
N ILE A 385 -20.07 37.44 31.51
CA ILE A 385 -19.41 36.20 31.10
C ILE A 385 -19.48 36.03 29.58
N LEU A 386 -20.65 36.24 28.97
CA LEU A 386 -20.78 36.22 27.53
C LEU A 386 -19.90 37.27 26.84
N ALA A 387 -19.87 38.50 27.36
CA ALA A 387 -19.03 39.57 26.84
C ALA A 387 -17.54 39.19 26.88
N LEU A 388 -17.09 38.51 27.94
CA LEU A 388 -15.75 37.92 28.01
C LEU A 388 -15.54 36.78 27.00
N CYS A 389 -16.53 35.88 26.83
CA CYS A 389 -16.45 34.78 25.86
C CYS A 389 -16.32 35.28 24.40
N PHE A 390 -17.06 36.33 24.04
CA PHE A 390 -17.01 36.94 22.72
C PHE A 390 -15.90 38.00 22.58
N ASN A 391 -15.23 38.35 23.67
CA ASN A 391 -14.24 39.43 23.75
C ASN A 391 -14.80 40.78 23.23
N VAL A 392 -15.99 41.15 23.70
CA VAL A 392 -16.69 42.39 23.34
C VAL A 392 -17.22 43.11 24.58
N THR A 393 -17.73 44.34 24.40
CA THR A 393 -18.40 45.06 25.50
C THR A 393 -19.83 44.54 25.72
N ASN A 394 -20.40 44.73 26.91
CA ASN A 394 -21.80 44.40 27.19
C ASN A 394 -22.76 45.10 26.22
N THR A 395 -22.48 46.35 25.87
CA THR A 395 -23.29 47.12 24.92
C THR A 395 -23.29 46.50 23.53
N THR A 396 -22.12 46.04 23.06
CA THR A 396 -22.00 45.32 21.78
C THR A 396 -22.70 43.95 21.85
N LEU A 397 -22.58 43.23 22.96
CA LEU A 397 -23.27 41.94 23.14
C LEU A 397 -24.80 42.11 23.09
N ASP A 398 -25.33 43.16 23.73
CA ASP A 398 -26.77 43.43 23.75
C ASP A 398 -27.33 43.71 22.35
N GLN A 399 -26.51 44.21 21.43
CA GLN A 399 -26.89 44.39 20.01
C GLN A 399 -27.08 43.06 19.26
N ILE A 400 -26.62 41.93 19.79
CA ILE A 400 -26.82 40.61 19.16
C ILE A 400 -27.88 39.82 19.93
N VAL A 401 -27.74 39.74 21.26
CA VAL A 401 -28.60 38.87 22.07
C VAL A 401 -30.04 39.40 22.13
N SER A 402 -30.25 40.71 22.21
CA SER A 402 -31.59 41.27 22.52
C SER A 402 -32.43 41.66 21.29
N GLN A 403 -31.89 41.55 20.06
CA GLN A 403 -32.57 42.04 18.86
C GLN A 403 -33.69 41.12 18.38
N GLN A 404 -33.45 39.81 18.38
CA GLN A 404 -34.41 38.84 17.88
C GLN A 404 -35.61 38.72 18.84
N GLN A 405 -36.79 39.17 18.38
CA GLN A 405 -38.02 39.19 19.17
C GLN A 405 -38.82 37.90 19.10
N ASP A 406 -38.56 37.06 18.11
CA ASP A 406 -39.12 35.71 18.04
C ASP A 406 -38.34 34.72 18.90
N SER A 407 -38.89 33.52 19.08
CA SER A 407 -38.34 32.53 20.00
C SER A 407 -37.68 31.35 19.30
N LEU A 408 -38.46 30.43 18.72
CA LEU A 408 -37.94 29.17 18.16
C LEU A 408 -37.86 29.19 16.63
N ILE A 409 -38.95 29.59 15.98
CA ILE A 409 -39.05 29.71 14.52
C ILE A 409 -39.00 31.19 14.18
N LEU A 410 -38.11 31.57 13.28
CA LEU A 410 -37.74 32.95 13.00
C LEU A 410 -38.01 33.29 11.53
N ASP A 411 -38.21 34.57 11.23
CA ASP A 411 -38.10 35.08 9.86
C ASP A 411 -36.69 34.87 9.34
N CYS A 412 -36.55 34.39 8.11
CA CYS A 412 -35.27 34.23 7.44
C CYS A 412 -35.46 34.29 5.92
N THR A 413 -36.00 35.41 5.45
CA THR A 413 -36.18 35.66 4.01
C THR A 413 -34.84 35.51 3.29
N SER A 414 -34.81 34.67 2.26
CA SER A 414 -33.63 34.38 1.42
C SER A 414 -32.47 33.59 2.08
N CYS A 415 -32.59 33.15 3.33
CA CYS A 415 -31.50 32.43 3.99
C CYS A 415 -31.20 31.07 3.36
N ALA A 416 -32.24 30.35 2.92
CA ALA A 416 -32.06 29.07 2.22
C ALA A 416 -31.40 29.28 0.85
N GLU A 417 -31.74 30.35 0.14
CA GLU A 417 -31.15 30.72 -1.14
C GLU A 417 -29.66 31.07 -1.00
N GLU A 418 -29.30 31.84 0.03
CA GLU A 418 -27.92 32.19 0.31
C GLU A 418 -27.11 30.95 0.70
N GLU A 419 -27.64 30.10 1.59
CA GLU A 419 -26.98 28.85 1.99
C GLU A 419 -26.81 27.89 0.81
N ALA A 420 -27.80 27.79 -0.08
CA ALA A 420 -27.71 27.01 -1.30
C ALA A 420 -26.63 27.56 -2.25
N SER A 421 -26.53 28.89 -2.40
CA SER A 421 -25.51 29.52 -3.22
C SER A 421 -24.10 29.27 -2.67
N ILE A 422 -23.91 29.37 -1.35
CA ILE A 422 -22.63 29.08 -0.69
C ILE A 422 -22.24 27.62 -0.92
N MET A 423 -23.18 26.70 -0.69
CA MET A 423 -22.95 25.26 -0.92
C MET A 423 -22.58 24.96 -2.38
N GLU A 424 -23.29 25.54 -3.35
CA GLU A 424 -22.99 25.36 -4.78
C GLU A 424 -21.60 25.93 -5.14
N GLU A 425 -21.20 27.05 -4.55
CA GLU A 425 -19.87 27.61 -4.75
C GLU A 425 -18.78 26.74 -4.15
N GLU A 426 -19.00 26.18 -2.96
CA GLU A 426 -18.09 25.23 -2.32
C GLU A 426 -17.88 23.98 -3.18
N ILE A 427 -18.97 23.37 -3.69
CA ILE A 427 -18.90 22.22 -4.59
C ILE A 427 -18.08 22.55 -5.84
N ARG A 428 -18.38 23.66 -6.52
CA ARG A 428 -17.62 24.08 -7.72
C ARG A 428 -16.14 24.34 -7.44
N ARG A 429 -15.80 24.82 -6.25
CA ARG A 429 -14.40 25.03 -5.84
C ARG A 429 -13.70 23.70 -5.57
N GLU A 430 -14.38 22.71 -5.02
CA GLU A 430 -13.84 21.36 -4.81
C GLU A 430 -13.63 20.63 -6.15
N GLU A 431 -14.64 20.64 -7.04
CA GLU A 431 -14.54 20.05 -8.39
C GLU A 431 -13.34 20.63 -9.16
N LYS A 432 -13.16 21.95 -9.16
CA LYS A 432 -11.99 22.60 -9.81
C LYS A 432 -10.65 22.16 -9.22
N LYS A 433 -10.57 21.94 -7.91
CA LYS A 433 -9.34 21.46 -7.26
C LYS A 433 -9.05 20.02 -7.65
N GLU A 434 -10.07 19.18 -7.76
CA GLU A 434 -9.92 17.80 -8.21
C GLU A 434 -9.51 17.73 -9.68
N GLU A 435 -10.12 18.55 -10.55
CA GLU A 435 -9.71 18.68 -11.95
C GLU A 435 -8.26 19.18 -12.10
N GLU A 436 -7.85 20.19 -11.31
CA GLU A 436 -6.47 20.68 -11.33
C GLU A 436 -5.49 19.61 -10.85
N LYS A 437 -5.85 18.86 -9.81
CA LYS A 437 -5.04 17.75 -9.30
C LYS A 437 -4.90 16.63 -10.35
N ALA A 438 -6.01 16.24 -10.99
CA ALA A 438 -5.99 15.25 -12.07
C ALA A 438 -5.13 15.71 -13.25
N ARG A 439 -5.19 17.01 -13.61
CA ARG A 439 -4.33 17.58 -14.66
C ARG A 439 -2.85 17.52 -14.28
N ARG A 440 -2.49 17.85 -13.03
CA ARG A 440 -1.09 17.75 -12.55
C ARG A 440 -0.59 16.30 -12.54
N GLU A 441 -1.43 15.35 -12.11
CA GLU A 441 -1.08 13.92 -12.13
C GLU A 441 -0.87 13.41 -13.58
N GLU A 442 -1.68 13.89 -14.53
CA GLU A 442 -1.53 13.58 -15.96
C GLU A 442 -0.26 14.21 -16.55
N GLU A 443 0.02 15.48 -16.26
CA GLU A 443 1.25 16.17 -16.68
C GLU A 443 2.51 15.47 -16.13
N GLU A 444 2.49 15.05 -14.86
CA GLU A 444 3.57 14.26 -14.26
C GLU A 444 3.73 12.89 -14.94
N ARG A 445 2.64 12.23 -15.32
CA ARG A 445 2.69 10.96 -16.06
C ARG A 445 3.35 11.14 -17.43
N GLN A 446 2.92 12.14 -18.19
CA GLN A 446 3.49 12.44 -19.51
C GLN A 446 4.97 12.82 -19.42
N GLN A 447 5.38 13.55 -18.38
CA GLN A 447 6.79 13.88 -18.16
C GLN A 447 7.62 12.63 -17.90
N ARG A 448 7.12 11.69 -17.08
CA ARG A 448 7.81 10.41 -16.81
C ARG A 448 7.90 9.54 -18.06
N GLU A 449 6.86 9.51 -18.90
CA GLU A 449 6.87 8.80 -20.18
C GLU A 449 7.93 9.39 -21.12
N LYS A 450 7.99 10.72 -21.27
CA LYS A 450 9.03 11.39 -22.09
C LYS A 450 10.45 11.14 -21.56
N GLU A 451 10.65 11.17 -20.24
CA GLU A 451 11.95 10.86 -19.64
C GLU A 451 12.35 9.39 -19.84
N GLN A 452 11.39 8.47 -19.87
CA GLN A 452 11.65 7.06 -20.21
C GLN A 452 11.99 6.89 -21.68
N GLU A 453 11.27 7.55 -22.59
CA GLU A 453 11.56 7.55 -24.03
C GLU A 453 12.97 8.12 -24.29
N GLN A 454 13.32 9.27 -23.68
CA GLN A 454 14.66 9.85 -23.82
C GLN A 454 15.77 8.93 -23.32
N LYS A 455 15.55 8.24 -22.18
CA LYS A 455 16.53 7.26 -21.67
C LYS A 455 16.68 6.06 -22.61
N GLN A 456 15.60 5.61 -23.23
CA GLN A 456 15.65 4.53 -24.22
C GLN A 456 16.39 4.98 -25.48
N GLU A 457 16.12 6.18 -25.98
CA GLU A 457 16.84 6.75 -27.13
C GLU A 457 18.33 6.94 -26.83
N GLU A 458 18.70 7.43 -25.65
CA GLU A 458 20.10 7.59 -25.23
C GLU A 458 20.81 6.23 -25.08
N GLU A 459 20.15 5.23 -24.52
CA GLU A 459 20.68 3.87 -24.41
C GLU A 459 20.87 3.23 -25.80
N GLU A 460 19.92 3.42 -26.71
CA GLU A 460 20.01 2.93 -28.09
C GLU A 460 21.12 3.65 -28.86
N ALA A 461 21.25 4.97 -28.72
CA ALA A 461 22.33 5.75 -29.33
C ALA A 461 23.71 5.29 -28.82
N ARG A 462 23.85 5.10 -27.50
CA ARG A 462 25.09 4.58 -26.89
C ARG A 462 25.41 3.17 -27.36
N LYS A 463 24.40 2.34 -27.63
CA LYS A 463 24.60 1.01 -28.20
C LYS A 463 25.12 1.10 -29.63
N ARG A 464 24.54 1.97 -30.46
CA ARG A 464 24.99 2.22 -31.84
C ARG A 464 26.43 2.75 -31.88
N GLU A 465 26.78 3.71 -31.01
CA GLU A 465 28.14 4.25 -30.92
C GLU A 465 29.17 3.16 -30.55
N LYS A 466 28.83 2.27 -29.61
CA LYS A 466 29.67 1.12 -29.27
C LYS A 466 29.83 0.14 -30.44
N GLU A 467 28.76 -0.14 -31.17
CA GLU A 467 28.79 -1.00 -32.35
C GLU A 467 29.67 -0.39 -33.45
N GLU A 468 29.59 0.92 -33.68
CA GLU A 468 30.47 1.66 -34.61
C GLU A 468 31.94 1.67 -34.16
N GLU A 469 32.21 1.87 -32.86
CA GLU A 469 33.58 1.82 -32.32
C GLU A 469 34.19 0.42 -32.44
N GLU A 470 33.41 -0.63 -32.16
CA GLU A 470 33.83 -2.01 -32.38
C GLU A 470 34.08 -2.31 -33.86
N ALA A 471 33.24 -1.82 -34.76
CA ALA A 471 33.45 -1.97 -36.20
C ALA A 471 34.74 -1.28 -36.66
N ARG A 472 35.01 -0.05 -36.22
CA ARG A 472 36.25 0.68 -36.55
C ARG A 472 37.49 -0.04 -36.03
N LYS A 473 37.44 -0.58 -34.80
CA LYS A 473 38.56 -1.38 -34.25
C LYS A 473 38.82 -2.64 -35.07
N ARG A 474 37.77 -3.31 -35.57
CA ARG A 474 37.92 -4.48 -36.46
C ARG A 474 38.53 -4.09 -37.80
N GLU A 475 38.10 -2.98 -38.39
CA GLU A 475 38.70 -2.46 -39.64
C GLU A 475 40.18 -2.07 -39.46
N GLU A 476 40.53 -1.39 -38.36
CA GLU A 476 41.92 -1.07 -38.04
C GLU A 476 42.78 -2.33 -37.80
N GLU A 477 42.23 -3.35 -37.13
CA GLU A 477 42.93 -4.62 -36.92
C GLU A 477 43.12 -5.40 -38.24
N GLU A 478 42.12 -5.42 -39.12
CA GLU A 478 42.24 -6.01 -40.46
C GLU A 478 43.25 -5.26 -41.32
N ALA A 479 43.27 -3.93 -41.29
CA ALA A 479 44.24 -3.13 -42.02
C ALA A 479 45.67 -3.42 -41.54
N ARG A 480 45.89 -3.49 -40.22
CA ARG A 480 47.21 -3.83 -39.66
C ARG A 480 47.66 -5.24 -40.07
N LYS A 481 46.76 -6.22 -40.09
CA LYS A 481 47.08 -7.58 -40.57
C LYS A 481 47.50 -7.58 -42.03
N ARG A 482 46.84 -6.79 -42.89
CA ARG A 482 47.23 -6.66 -44.31
C ARG A 482 48.59 -6.01 -44.47
N GLU A 483 48.88 -4.96 -43.70
CA GLU A 483 50.22 -4.33 -43.72
C GLU A 483 51.31 -5.30 -43.23
N GLU A 484 51.06 -6.08 -42.18
CA GLU A 484 51.98 -7.11 -41.69
C GLU A 484 52.23 -8.22 -42.74
N GLU A 485 51.17 -8.67 -43.45
CA GLU A 485 51.29 -9.64 -44.55
C GLU A 485 52.10 -9.09 -45.74
N GLU A 486 51.88 -7.83 -46.13
CA GLU A 486 52.65 -7.17 -47.20
C GLU A 486 54.13 -7.01 -46.82
N GLU A 487 54.44 -6.65 -45.56
CA GLU A 487 55.82 -6.53 -45.09
C GLU A 487 56.54 -7.91 -45.05
N GLU A 488 55.83 -8.97 -44.65
CA GLU A 488 56.37 -10.33 -44.65
C GLU A 488 56.67 -10.82 -46.08
N GLU A 489 55.78 -10.55 -47.04
CA GLU A 489 55.99 -10.89 -48.44
C GLU A 489 57.19 -10.14 -49.04
N ALA A 490 57.32 -8.84 -48.75
CA ALA A 490 58.47 -8.03 -49.17
C ALA A 490 59.80 -8.58 -48.61
N ARG A 491 59.83 -8.99 -47.34
CA ARG A 491 61.03 -9.61 -46.72
C ARG A 491 61.41 -10.92 -47.40
N ARG A 492 60.43 -11.78 -47.72
CA ARG A 492 60.68 -13.05 -48.44
C ARG A 492 61.29 -12.79 -49.83
N GLN A 493 60.78 -11.79 -50.54
CA GLN A 493 61.32 -11.42 -51.86
C GLN A 493 62.76 -10.86 -51.77
N GLU A 494 63.08 -10.08 -50.74
CA GLU A 494 64.44 -9.58 -50.53
C GLU A 494 65.43 -10.70 -50.17
N GLU A 495 65.01 -11.67 -49.34
CA GLU A 495 65.83 -12.81 -48.93
C GLU A 495 66.16 -13.73 -50.12
N GLU A 496 65.18 -14.05 -50.97
CA GLU A 496 65.42 -14.80 -52.23
C GLU A 496 66.43 -14.09 -53.14
N ARG A 497 66.34 -12.77 -53.25
CA ARG A 497 67.24 -11.98 -54.10
C ARG A 497 68.67 -12.02 -53.57
N ARG A 498 68.88 -11.88 -52.26
CA ARG A 498 70.21 -11.99 -51.62
C ARG A 498 70.82 -13.38 -51.81
N GLN A 499 70.00 -14.43 -51.80
CA GLN A 499 70.49 -15.79 -51.98
C GLN A 499 71.00 -16.03 -53.41
N ARG A 500 70.32 -15.47 -54.42
CA ARG A 500 70.78 -15.52 -55.82
C ARG A 500 72.08 -14.74 -56.05
N GLU A 501 72.26 -13.60 -55.37
CA GLU A 501 73.49 -12.81 -55.46
C GLU A 501 74.70 -13.58 -54.88
N LYS A 502 74.54 -14.24 -53.72
CA LYS A 502 75.61 -15.06 -53.11
C LYS A 502 76.04 -16.25 -53.96
N GLU A 503 75.09 -16.94 -54.62
CA GLU A 503 75.42 -18.04 -55.53
C GLU A 503 76.25 -17.59 -56.76
N GLN A 504 76.01 -16.37 -57.25
CA GLN A 504 76.78 -15.83 -58.36
C GLN A 504 78.20 -15.43 -57.95
N GLU A 505 78.38 -14.95 -56.73
CA GLU A 505 79.68 -14.55 -56.19
C GLU A 505 80.60 -15.76 -55.97
N GLN A 506 80.08 -16.85 -55.39
CA GLN A 506 80.85 -18.08 -55.20
C GLN A 506 81.37 -18.69 -56.51
N LYS A 507 80.58 -18.65 -57.58
CA LYS A 507 81.01 -19.12 -58.90
C LYS A 507 82.16 -18.31 -59.50
N ARG A 508 82.28 -17.02 -59.15
CA ARG A 508 83.36 -16.16 -59.64
C ARG A 508 84.67 -16.40 -58.90
N GLU A 509 84.62 -16.61 -57.59
CA GLU A 509 85.81 -16.88 -56.78
C GLU A 509 86.48 -18.21 -57.16
N GLU A 510 85.70 -19.24 -57.48
CA GLU A 510 86.22 -20.56 -57.87
C GLU A 510 86.97 -20.53 -59.22
N GLU A 511 86.53 -19.68 -60.16
CA GLU A 511 87.21 -19.50 -61.45
C GLU A 511 88.53 -18.72 -61.32
N GLU A 512 88.60 -17.76 -60.39
CA GLU A 512 89.78 -16.92 -60.18
C GLU A 512 90.92 -17.68 -59.46
N SER A 513 90.58 -18.56 -58.52
CA SER A 513 91.56 -19.42 -57.82
C SER A 513 92.35 -20.30 -58.79
N ARG A 514 91.69 -20.88 -59.79
CA ARG A 514 92.31 -21.83 -60.71
C ARG A 514 93.35 -21.18 -61.64
N LYS A 515 93.21 -19.87 -61.92
CA LYS A 515 94.19 -19.14 -62.75
C LYS A 515 95.46 -18.78 -61.98
N ARG A 516 95.40 -18.64 -60.65
CA ARG A 516 96.58 -18.25 -59.84
C ARG A 516 97.56 -19.40 -59.64
N GLU A 517 97.09 -20.65 -59.57
CA GLU A 517 97.98 -21.82 -59.42
C GLU A 517 98.87 -22.06 -60.66
N GLU A 518 98.34 -21.85 -61.88
CA GLU A 518 99.14 -22.03 -63.11
C GLU A 518 100.27 -20.99 -63.27
N GLU A 519 100.11 -19.79 -62.70
CA GLU A 519 101.08 -18.70 -62.84
C GLU A 519 102.26 -18.83 -61.85
N GLU A 520 102.06 -19.47 -60.70
CA GLU A 520 103.09 -19.66 -59.67
C GLU A 520 104.13 -20.71 -60.05
N GLU A 521 103.73 -21.77 -60.75
CA GLU A 521 104.61 -22.88 -61.14
C GLU A 521 105.65 -22.46 -62.20
N ALA A 522 105.31 -21.47 -63.03
CA ALA A 522 106.20 -20.95 -64.07
C ALA A 522 107.35 -20.10 -63.51
N LYS A 523 107.11 -19.32 -62.45
CA LYS A 523 108.14 -18.45 -61.83
C LYS A 523 109.24 -19.22 -61.12
N LYS A 524 108.91 -20.35 -60.51
CA LYS A 524 109.85 -21.12 -59.68
C LYS A 524 111.01 -21.73 -60.48
N ARG A 525 110.82 -21.99 -61.78
CA ARG A 525 111.86 -22.54 -62.66
C ARG A 525 112.89 -21.50 -63.11
N GLU A 526 112.54 -20.22 -63.09
CA GLU A 526 113.42 -19.13 -63.56
C GLU A 526 114.38 -18.65 -62.46
N GLU A 527 114.04 -18.83 -61.18
CA GLU A 527 114.90 -18.46 -60.04
C GLU A 527 116.06 -19.43 -59.79
N GLU A 528 115.90 -20.74 -60.02
CA GLU A 528 116.98 -21.74 -59.77
C GLU A 528 118.20 -21.53 -60.68
N GLU A 529 118.02 -21.08 -61.93
CA GLU A 529 119.13 -20.84 -62.87
C GLU A 529 119.98 -19.60 -62.53
N GLN A 530 119.43 -18.63 -61.79
CA GLN A 530 120.16 -17.40 -61.41
C GLN A 530 120.98 -17.54 -60.12
N GLU A 531 120.62 -18.48 -59.24
CA GLU A 531 121.29 -18.70 -57.94
C GLU A 531 122.68 -19.35 -58.11
N GLU A 532 122.84 -20.32 -59.01
CA GLU A 532 124.13 -21.02 -59.22
C GLU A 532 125.24 -20.12 -59.80
N ALA A 533 124.88 -19.06 -60.52
CA ALA A 533 125.84 -18.13 -61.10
C ALA A 533 126.45 -17.15 -60.08
N ARG A 534 125.72 -16.81 -59.00
CA ARG A 534 126.18 -15.86 -57.97
C ARG A 534 127.12 -16.49 -56.93
N GLN A 535 126.93 -17.78 -56.61
CA GLN A 535 127.73 -18.45 -55.57
C GLN A 535 129.22 -18.60 -55.92
N ARG A 536 129.59 -18.57 -57.21
CA ARG A 536 131.00 -18.70 -57.63
C ARG A 536 131.81 -17.41 -57.55
N GLU A 537 131.16 -16.23 -57.57
CA GLU A 537 131.84 -14.94 -57.45
C GLU A 537 132.09 -14.55 -55.98
N GLU A 538 131.21 -14.94 -55.04
CA GLU A 538 131.36 -14.59 -53.61
C GLU A 538 132.49 -15.35 -52.88
N GLU A 539 132.84 -16.56 -53.31
CA GLU A 539 133.84 -17.40 -52.62
C GLU A 539 135.28 -16.89 -52.82
N GLU A 540 135.58 -16.20 -53.93
CA GLU A 540 136.91 -15.70 -54.25
C GLU A 540 137.25 -14.38 -53.51
N GLU A 541 136.24 -13.59 -53.15
CA GLU A 541 136.40 -12.29 -52.49
C GLU A 541 136.50 -12.40 -50.95
N ALA A 542 135.82 -13.38 -50.34
CA ALA A 542 135.82 -13.63 -48.89
C ALA A 542 137.21 -14.03 -48.32
N ARG A 543 138.04 -14.72 -49.12
CA ARG A 543 139.33 -15.25 -48.66
C ARG A 543 140.42 -14.17 -48.50
N ARG A 544 140.30 -13.03 -49.19
CA ARG A 544 141.28 -11.91 -49.14
C ARG A 544 141.01 -10.86 -48.06
N GLN A 545 139.84 -10.90 -47.41
CA GLN A 545 139.48 -10.00 -46.31
C GLN A 545 139.75 -10.59 -44.91
N GLN A 546 139.74 -11.92 -44.76
CA GLN A 546 139.98 -12.59 -43.47
C GLN A 546 141.43 -12.49 -42.96
N GLU A 547 142.40 -12.32 -43.86
CA GLU A 547 143.83 -12.24 -43.51
C GLU A 547 144.22 -10.88 -42.89
N ARG A 548 143.41 -9.82 -43.07
CA ARG A 548 143.69 -8.46 -42.56
C ARG A 548 143.02 -8.10 -41.23
N LYS A 549 141.94 -8.80 -40.83
CA LYS A 549 141.21 -8.49 -39.57
C LYS A 549 141.76 -9.19 -38.32
N ARG A 550 142.51 -10.29 -38.47
CA ARG A 550 143.04 -11.05 -37.31
C ARG A 550 144.27 -10.44 -36.64
N GLU A 551 145.00 -9.53 -37.31
CA GLU A 551 146.21 -8.90 -36.73
C GLU A 551 145.91 -7.64 -35.88
N GLU A 552 144.69 -7.09 -35.92
CA GLU A 552 144.38 -5.79 -35.30
C GLU A 552 143.57 -5.88 -33.98
N GLU A 553 142.73 -6.91 -33.77
CA GLU A 553 141.76 -6.90 -32.66
C GLU A 553 142.21 -7.47 -31.31
N GLU A 554 143.01 -8.53 -31.17
CA GLU A 554 143.28 -9.08 -29.82
C GLU A 554 144.43 -8.40 -29.03
N ARG A 555 144.93 -7.27 -29.51
CA ARG A 555 145.52 -6.26 -28.60
C ARG A 555 144.51 -5.74 -27.57
N GLU A 556 143.20 -5.89 -27.81
CA GLU A 556 142.13 -5.47 -26.89
C GLU A 556 141.82 -6.49 -25.78
N LYS A 557 142.50 -7.65 -25.77
CA LYS A 557 142.32 -8.74 -24.79
C LYS A 557 143.08 -8.58 -23.47
N LYS A 558 143.41 -7.37 -23.00
CA LYS A 558 144.30 -7.20 -21.82
C LYS A 558 143.81 -6.29 -20.69
N ILE A 559 142.63 -5.68 -20.77
CA ILE A 559 142.21 -4.64 -19.80
C ILE A 559 140.88 -4.98 -19.05
N GLY A 560 140.12 -6.01 -19.47
CA GLY A 560 138.78 -6.30 -18.92
C GLY A 560 138.65 -7.47 -17.93
N GLU A 561 139.70 -8.26 -17.67
CA GLU A 561 139.59 -9.55 -16.97
C GLU A 561 139.79 -9.52 -15.43
N GLU A 562 139.96 -8.36 -14.78
CA GLU A 562 140.25 -8.30 -13.32
C GLU A 562 139.08 -7.84 -12.40
N GLU A 563 137.97 -7.27 -12.89
CA GLU A 563 137.00 -6.58 -12.00
C GLU A 563 135.65 -7.30 -11.75
N GLY A 564 135.31 -8.38 -12.45
CA GLY A 564 133.98 -9.01 -12.32
C GLY A 564 133.83 -10.10 -11.26
N LYS A 565 134.93 -10.75 -10.85
CA LYS A 565 134.92 -11.93 -9.97
C LYS A 565 134.64 -11.62 -8.49
N GLN A 566 134.36 -10.37 -8.14
CA GLN A 566 134.22 -9.90 -6.76
C GLN A 566 132.74 -9.63 -6.34
N TRP A 567 131.78 -9.62 -7.28
CA TRP A 567 130.40 -9.21 -7.00
C TRP A 567 129.42 -10.36 -6.70
N GLU A 568 129.68 -11.57 -7.23
CA GLU A 568 128.79 -12.73 -7.00
C GLU A 568 128.92 -13.35 -5.60
N GLU A 569 129.99 -13.05 -4.85
CA GLU A 569 130.21 -13.53 -3.48
C GLU A 569 129.45 -12.68 -2.42
N GLU A 570 129.07 -11.44 -2.78
CA GLU A 570 128.41 -10.48 -1.88
C GLU A 570 126.87 -10.67 -1.83
N GLU A 571 126.26 -11.17 -2.91
CA GLU A 571 124.80 -11.41 -3.00
C GLU A 571 124.33 -12.62 -2.16
N ALA A 572 125.21 -13.61 -1.97
CA ALA A 572 124.95 -14.77 -1.12
C ALA A 572 124.84 -14.41 0.38
N SER A 573 125.53 -13.34 0.81
CA SER A 573 125.54 -12.85 2.20
C SER A 573 124.24 -12.12 2.58
N GLN A 574 123.65 -11.35 1.67
CA GLN A 574 122.42 -10.58 1.94
C GLN A 574 121.17 -11.46 2.12
N ARG A 575 121.15 -12.68 1.55
CA ARG A 575 120.05 -13.65 1.75
C ARG A 575 120.06 -14.31 3.14
N ALA A 576 121.21 -14.35 3.82
CA ALA A 576 121.34 -14.92 5.17
C ALA A 576 120.91 -13.94 6.29
N GLU A 577 121.04 -12.63 6.06
CA GLU A 577 120.73 -11.60 7.05
C GLU A 577 119.23 -11.32 7.22
N LYS A 578 118.44 -11.50 6.16
CA LYS A 578 116.98 -11.30 6.22
C LYS A 578 116.26 -12.37 7.07
N ARG A 579 116.75 -13.62 7.08
CA ARG A 579 116.23 -14.69 7.95
C ARG A 579 116.40 -14.37 9.44
N ARG A 580 117.53 -13.78 9.84
CA ARG A 580 117.77 -13.36 11.24
C ARG A 580 116.78 -12.28 11.72
N ARG A 581 116.24 -11.46 10.81
CA ARG A 581 115.26 -10.39 11.12
C ARG A 581 113.84 -10.89 11.36
N GLU A 582 113.49 -12.07 10.84
CA GLU A 582 112.18 -12.69 11.07
C GLU A 582 112.18 -13.53 12.35
N GLU A 583 113.30 -14.19 12.66
CA GLU A 583 113.53 -14.90 13.93
C GLU A 583 113.53 -13.95 15.14
N ALA A 584 113.98 -12.70 14.98
CA ALA A 584 113.92 -11.67 16.03
C ALA A 584 112.49 -11.19 16.36
N LYS A 585 111.54 -11.26 15.42
CA LYS A 585 110.13 -10.89 15.64
C LYS A 585 109.32 -11.99 16.34
N ALA A 586 109.73 -13.25 16.19
CA ALA A 586 109.15 -14.37 16.93
C ALA A 586 109.55 -14.34 18.41
N TRP A 587 110.77 -13.89 18.71
CA TRP A 587 111.30 -13.77 20.07
C TRP A 587 110.59 -12.68 20.90
N GLU A 588 110.17 -11.57 20.29
CA GLU A 588 109.45 -10.47 20.95
C GLU A 588 108.01 -10.85 21.37
N GLN A 589 107.35 -11.78 20.67
CA GLN A 589 106.02 -12.29 21.04
C GLN A 589 106.06 -13.32 22.18
N GLU A 590 107.22 -13.97 22.39
CA GLU A 590 107.40 -15.00 23.42
C GLU A 590 107.85 -14.40 24.77
N GLU A 591 108.56 -13.26 24.76
CA GLU A 591 108.92 -12.47 25.95
C GLU A 591 107.71 -11.80 26.64
N VAL A 592 106.68 -11.37 25.90
CA VAL A 592 105.40 -10.91 26.50
C VAL A 592 104.70 -12.04 27.26
N ARG A 593 104.90 -13.30 26.82
CA ARG A 593 104.36 -14.50 27.49
C ARG A 593 105.15 -14.89 28.75
N LYS A 594 106.39 -14.42 28.87
CA LYS A 594 107.26 -14.65 30.03
C LYS A 594 106.76 -13.91 31.28
N GLN A 595 106.24 -12.69 31.13
CA GLN A 595 105.86 -11.86 32.29
C GLN A 595 104.51 -12.22 32.94
N GLU A 596 103.63 -12.97 32.27
CA GLU A 596 102.31 -13.31 32.83
C GLU A 596 102.31 -14.60 33.68
N LYS A 597 103.25 -15.53 33.43
CA LYS A 597 103.41 -16.78 34.20
C LYS A 597 104.40 -16.67 35.36
N GLU A 598 105.39 -15.79 35.28
CA GLU A 598 106.28 -15.43 36.40
C GLU A 598 105.55 -14.71 37.56
N ARG A 599 104.28 -14.32 37.40
CA ARG A 599 103.49 -13.71 38.48
C ARG A 599 102.57 -14.67 39.24
N LYS A 600 102.38 -15.92 38.82
CA LYS A 600 101.34 -16.81 39.41
C LYS A 600 101.83 -18.02 40.19
N THR A 601 103.08 -18.43 40.10
CA THR A 601 103.58 -19.55 40.93
C THR A 601 105.08 -19.40 41.23
N MET A 602 105.45 -18.16 41.56
CA MET A 602 106.40 -17.92 42.64
C MET A 602 105.77 -18.50 43.92
N GLY A 603 106.05 -19.78 44.18
CA GLY A 603 105.56 -20.51 45.33
C GLY A 603 105.65 -22.00 45.10
N ARG A 604 106.69 -22.63 45.69
CA ARG A 604 106.83 -24.07 45.97
C ARG A 604 107.59 -24.88 44.89
N GLU A 605 108.93 -24.89 44.94
CA GLU A 605 109.79 -25.86 45.68
C GLU A 605 109.95 -27.18 44.91
N GLU A 606 111.18 -27.48 44.44
CA GLU A 606 112.02 -28.63 44.88
C GLU A 606 111.53 -29.96 44.25
N GLU A 607 112.31 -30.82 43.61
CA GLU A 607 113.72 -31.18 43.68
C GLU A 607 113.94 -32.22 42.55
N GLU A 608 115.15 -32.26 41.99
CA GLU A 608 115.95 -33.47 41.66
C GLU A 608 115.31 -34.72 40.98
N LYS A 609 115.96 -35.47 40.09
CA LYS A 609 117.22 -35.47 39.32
C LYS A 609 117.23 -36.82 38.58
N GLU A 610 117.91 -36.86 37.42
CA GLU A 610 118.70 -38.00 36.89
C GLU A 610 117.94 -39.34 36.60
N GLU A 611 118.27 -40.18 35.61
CA GLU A 611 119.46 -40.39 34.78
C GLU A 611 119.19 -41.49 33.72
N TRP A 612 119.94 -41.42 32.60
CA TRP A 612 120.41 -42.46 31.67
C TRP A 612 119.50 -43.33 30.77
N GLY A 613 119.99 -43.54 29.53
CA GLY A 613 119.97 -44.86 28.86
C GLY A 613 119.57 -44.85 27.38
N GLU A 614 120.47 -45.32 26.52
CA GLU A 614 120.45 -45.27 25.04
C GLU A 614 119.82 -46.57 24.40
N PRO A 615 119.87 -46.85 23.07
CA PRO A 615 118.71 -46.89 22.17
C PRO A 615 118.44 -48.29 21.53
N GLU A 616 117.60 -48.30 20.47
CA GLU A 616 117.45 -49.29 19.37
C GLU A 616 116.16 -50.14 19.25
N THR A 617 115.80 -50.34 17.97
CA THR A 617 115.13 -51.49 17.33
C THR A 617 113.58 -51.57 17.23
N THR A 618 113.13 -51.31 15.99
CA THR A 618 112.30 -52.15 15.10
C THR A 618 110.92 -52.70 15.49
N LEU A 619 110.09 -52.70 14.43
CA LEU A 619 109.13 -53.73 13.99
C LEU A 619 107.69 -53.69 14.55
N LYS A 620 106.79 -53.37 13.60
CA LYS A 620 105.60 -54.12 13.15
C LYS A 620 104.45 -54.44 14.13
N ARG A 621 103.27 -54.42 13.49
CA ARG A 621 101.92 -54.89 13.91
C ARG A 621 101.23 -53.86 14.80
N GLY A 622 99.96 -53.51 14.61
CA GLY A 622 98.87 -54.23 13.96
C GLY A 622 97.70 -54.28 14.95
N ALA A 623 96.49 -54.21 14.41
CA ALA A 623 95.18 -54.36 15.07
C ALA A 623 94.75 -53.19 15.99
N PHE A 624 93.63 -52.50 15.72
CA PHE A 624 92.21 -52.88 15.78
C PHE A 624 91.64 -52.95 17.21
N TRP A 625 90.46 -52.32 17.37
CA TRP A 625 89.57 -52.21 18.53
C TRP A 625 90.03 -51.17 19.56
N ILE A 626 89.18 -50.19 19.93
CA ILE A 626 87.78 -50.33 20.36
C ILE A 626 86.81 -49.52 19.50
#